data_AF-A0A0K8RCU2-F1
#
_entry.id   AF-A0A0K8RCU2-F1
#
_cell.length_a   1.000
_cell.length_b   1.000
_cell.length_c   1.000
_cell.angle_alpha   90.00
_cell.angle_beta   90.00
_cell.angle_gamma   90.00
#
_symmetry.space_group_name_H-M   'P 1'
#
loop_
_entity.id
_entity.type
_entity.pdbx_description
1 polymer ?
#
loop_
_entity_poly.entity_id
_entity_poly.type
_entity_poly.pdbx_seq_one_letter_code
_entity_poly.pdbx_strand_id
1 'polypeptide(L)'
;MFHLLYHQTASVSLMKANLSLSQLSVRRRVARLSLFHKIYYTNVTLQERLFELPFYVSSRVDHQQKVGIRYSNCNAFCHSFIPCTSHEWNYLPAPLFQLLTVPP
;
A
#
# COMPACT_ATOMS: atom_id res chain seq x y z
N MET A 1 -40.12 12.81 0.37
CA MET A 1 -40.01 12.86 1.84
C MET A 1 -38.82 11.98 2.25
N PHE A 2 -37.62 12.56 2.28
CA PHE A 2 -36.35 11.94 2.69
C PHE A 2 -36.34 11.79 4.21
N HIS A 3 -37.07 10.81 4.72
CA HIS A 3 -37.06 10.52 6.14
C HIS A 3 -36.75 9.04 6.31
N LEU A 4 -35.85 8.78 7.27
CA LEU A 4 -35.48 7.46 7.80
C LEU A 4 -34.38 6.76 7.03
N LEU A 5 -33.13 7.07 7.37
CA LEU A 5 -32.12 6.08 7.77
C LEU A 5 -30.87 6.77 8.35
N TYR A 6 -31.07 7.85 9.12
CA TYR A 6 -30.04 8.39 10.01
C TYR A 6 -30.13 7.66 11.36
N HIS A 7 -30.02 6.33 11.33
CA HIS A 7 -29.97 5.51 12.54
C HIS A 7 -28.52 5.50 13.01
N GLN A 8 -28.23 5.77 14.29
CA GLN A 8 -26.88 5.86 14.84
C GLN A 8 -26.05 4.55 14.78
N THR A 9 -26.62 3.46 14.23
CA THR A 9 -25.93 2.19 13.94
C THR A 9 -25.76 1.90 12.45
N ALA A 10 -26.20 2.80 11.56
CA ALA A 10 -26.00 2.66 10.13
C ALA A 10 -24.52 2.89 9.80
N SER A 11 -23.79 1.80 9.54
CA SER A 11 -22.38 1.88 9.17
C SER A 11 -22.22 2.71 7.90
N VAL A 12 -21.55 3.85 8.02
CA VAL A 12 -21.18 4.73 6.88
C VAL A 12 -20.44 3.94 5.79
N SER A 13 -19.74 2.86 6.17
CA SER A 13 -19.10 1.93 5.24
C SER A 13 -20.10 1.15 4.38
N LEU A 14 -21.24 0.76 4.96
CA LEU A 14 -22.32 0.04 4.27
C LEU A 14 -23.06 0.96 3.29
N MET A 15 -23.30 2.21 3.68
CA MET A 15 -23.86 3.24 2.79
C MET A 15 -22.94 3.56 1.62
N LYS A 16 -21.63 3.65 1.85
CA LYS A 16 -20.63 3.86 0.79
C LYS A 16 -20.52 2.65 -0.16
N ALA A 17 -20.64 1.43 0.38
CA ALA A 17 -20.66 0.22 -0.43
C ALA A 17 -21.90 0.16 -1.35
N ASN A 18 -23.07 0.55 -0.85
CA ASN A 18 -24.30 0.65 -1.66
C ASN A 18 -24.20 1.71 -2.77
N LEU A 19 -23.31 2.69 -2.62
CA LEU A 19 -23.03 3.73 -3.61
C LEU A 19 -21.87 3.37 -4.56
N SER A 20 -21.40 2.11 -4.57
CA SER A 20 -20.22 1.64 -5.34
C SER A 20 -18.92 2.39 -5.04
N LEU A 21 -18.85 3.13 -3.92
CA LEU A 21 -17.64 3.84 -3.51
C LEU A 21 -16.70 2.87 -2.79
N SER A 22 -15.46 2.81 -3.25
CA SER A 22 -14.44 1.99 -2.59
C SER A 22 -14.27 2.40 -1.12
N GLN A 23 -14.08 1.40 -0.27
CA GLN A 23 -13.90 1.60 1.16
C GLN A 23 -12.72 2.54 1.44
N LEU A 24 -12.82 3.34 2.50
CA LEU A 24 -11.76 4.29 2.86
C LEU A 24 -10.42 3.60 3.13
N SER A 25 -10.46 2.38 3.68
CA SER A 25 -9.30 1.50 3.87
C SER A 25 -8.59 1.22 2.55
N VAL A 26 -9.33 0.83 1.51
CA VAL A 26 -8.81 0.56 0.17
C VAL A 26 -8.18 1.82 -0.43
N ARG A 27 -8.88 2.96 -0.36
CA ARG A 27 -8.35 4.22 -0.88
C ARG A 27 -7.06 4.66 -0.18
N ARG A 28 -7.00 4.54 1.15
CA ARG A 28 -5.79 4.82 1.93
C ARG A 28 -4.65 3.88 1.53
N ARG A 29 -4.95 2.60 1.33
CA ARG A 29 -3.99 1.59 0.88
C ARG A 29 -3.38 1.95 -0.47
N VAL A 30 -4.23 2.26 -1.46
CA VAL A 30 -3.80 2.69 -2.79
C VAL A 30 -2.94 3.95 -2.69
N ALA A 31 -3.38 4.97 -1.95
CA ALA A 31 -2.60 6.20 -1.78
C ALA A 31 -1.21 5.96 -1.16
N ARG A 32 -1.11 5.09 -0.14
CA ARG A 32 0.18 4.70 0.45
C ARG A 32 1.09 4.03 -0.59
N LEU A 33 0.58 3.05 -1.33
CA LEU A 33 1.34 2.34 -2.36
C LEU A 33 1.74 3.26 -3.51
N SER A 34 0.86 4.16 -3.95
CA SER A 34 1.18 5.15 -4.99
C SER A 34 2.26 6.13 -4.53
N LEU A 35 2.23 6.58 -3.27
CA LEU A 35 3.29 7.40 -2.71
C LEU A 35 4.61 6.63 -2.63
N PHE A 36 4.57 5.38 -2.16
CA PHE A 36 5.73 4.50 -2.10
C PHE A 36 6.36 4.30 -3.48
N HIS A 37 5.55 4.01 -4.50
CA HIS A 37 5.98 3.92 -5.90
C HIS A 37 6.66 5.20 -6.36
N LYS A 38 6.05 6.37 -6.10
CA LYS A 38 6.65 7.66 -6.48
C LYS A 38 8.01 7.85 -5.82
N ILE A 39 8.14 7.61 -4.51
CA ILE A 39 9.42 7.74 -3.79
C ILE A 39 10.46 6.79 -4.38
N TYR A 40 10.08 5.54 -4.65
CA TYR A 40 10.97 4.51 -5.20
C TYR A 40 11.54 4.88 -6.57
N TYR A 41 10.72 5.43 -7.48
CA TYR A 41 11.15 5.73 -8.86
C TYR A 41 11.61 7.17 -9.11
N THR A 42 11.19 8.13 -8.28
CA THR A 42 11.44 9.57 -8.56
C THR A 42 12.84 10.00 -8.12
N ASN A 43 13.41 9.38 -7.09
CA ASN A 43 14.70 9.80 -6.54
C ASN A 43 15.49 8.59 -6.01
N VAL A 44 16.55 8.22 -6.74
CA VAL A 44 17.43 7.10 -6.40
C VAL A 44 18.11 7.30 -5.04
N THR A 45 18.50 8.53 -4.69
CA THR A 45 19.14 8.82 -3.40
C THR A 45 18.19 8.62 -2.22
N LEU A 46 16.91 9.00 -2.37
CA LEU A 46 15.89 8.73 -1.36
C LEU A 46 15.58 7.23 -1.30
N GLN A 47 15.54 6.56 -2.45
CA GLN A 47 15.32 5.12 -2.52
C GLN A 47 16.39 4.35 -1.72
N GLU A 48 17.68 4.63 -1.96
CA GLU A 48 18.80 3.97 -1.28
C GLU A 48 18.86 4.28 0.22
N ARG A 49 18.41 5.47 0.65
CA ARG A 49 18.39 5.86 2.06
C ARG A 49 17.21 5.28 2.83
N LEU A 50 16.04 5.23 2.20
CA LEU A 50 14.78 4.84 2.85
C LEU A 50 14.53 3.33 2.76
N PHE A 51 14.98 2.68 1.69
CA PHE A 51 14.75 1.25 1.44
C PHE A 51 16.06 0.49 1.50
N GLU A 52 16.02 -0.70 2.11
CA GLU A 52 17.15 -1.61 2.11
C GLU A 52 17.07 -2.58 0.93
N LEU A 53 18.21 -3.15 0.56
CA LEU A 53 18.20 -4.29 -0.35
C LEU A 53 17.56 -5.51 0.34
N PRO A 54 16.75 -6.30 -0.38
CA PRO A 54 16.26 -7.56 0.14
C PRO A 54 17.42 -8.54 0.32
N PHE A 55 17.49 -9.18 1.48
CA PHE A 55 18.47 -10.25 1.74
C PHE A 55 18.25 -11.48 0.84
N TYR A 56 16.99 -11.75 0.48
CA TYR A 56 16.59 -12.87 -0.36
C TYR A 56 15.35 -12.53 -1.20
N VAL A 57 15.40 -12.93 -2.48
CA VAL A 57 14.31 -12.81 -3.45
C VAL A 57 14.02 -14.20 -4.01
N SER A 58 12.84 -14.72 -3.74
CA SER A 58 12.35 -15.98 -4.29
C SER A 58 11.79 -15.77 -5.69
N SER A 59 12.36 -16.44 -6.70
CA SER A 59 11.86 -16.34 -8.09
C SER A 59 10.42 -16.84 -8.28
N ARG A 60 9.88 -17.61 -7.33
CA ARG A 60 8.53 -18.20 -7.40
C ARG A 60 7.45 -17.31 -6.78
N VAL A 61 7.84 -16.47 -5.83
CA VAL A 61 6.89 -15.76 -4.95
C VAL A 61 7.11 -14.25 -5.01
N ASP A 62 8.36 -13.81 -5.13
CA ASP A 62 8.72 -12.42 -5.10
C ASP A 62 8.88 -11.84 -6.51
N HIS A 63 8.69 -10.53 -6.61
CA HIS A 63 8.93 -9.76 -7.83
C HIS A 63 10.30 -9.05 -7.79
N GLN A 64 10.77 -8.55 -8.95
CA GLN A 64 12.11 -7.95 -9.07
C GLN A 64 12.29 -6.67 -8.26
N GLN A 65 11.20 -5.95 -7.98
CA GLN A 65 11.20 -4.69 -7.23
C GLN A 65 11.00 -4.90 -5.73
N LYS A 66 11.26 -6.11 -5.21
CA LYS A 66 11.16 -6.40 -3.77
C LYS A 66 12.12 -5.49 -2.99
N VAL A 67 11.65 -4.94 -1.88
CA VAL A 67 12.45 -4.13 -0.95
C VAL A 67 12.77 -4.90 0.33
N GLY A 68 13.91 -4.60 0.95
CA GLY A 68 14.23 -5.05 2.29
C GLY A 68 13.32 -4.39 3.34
N ILE A 69 12.98 -5.14 4.38
CA ILE A 69 12.19 -4.65 5.52
C ILE A 69 13.08 -4.73 6.76
N ARG A 70 13.39 -3.58 7.36
CA ARG A 70 14.09 -3.53 8.65
C ARG A 70 13.22 -4.15 9.72
N TYR A 71 13.73 -5.21 10.34
CA TYR A 71 13.12 -5.78 11.51
C TYR A 71 13.31 -4.85 12.71
N SER A 72 12.24 -4.63 13.46
CA SER A 72 12.30 -3.92 14.74
C SER A 72 11.36 -4.59 15.74
N ASN A 73 11.71 -4.56 17.02
CA ASN A 73 10.82 -5.03 18.09
C ASN A 73 9.82 -3.95 18.54
N CYS A 74 9.80 -2.78 17.90
CA CYS A 74 8.93 -1.67 18.26
C CYS A 74 7.67 -1.69 17.40
N ASN A 75 6.50 -1.90 18.02
CA ASN A 75 5.24 -1.94 17.30
C ASN A 75 4.95 -0.64 16.54
N ALA A 76 5.29 0.51 17.15
CA ALA A 76 5.14 1.81 16.51
C ALA A 76 6.01 1.96 15.25
N PHE A 77 7.22 1.40 15.27
CA PHE A 77 8.08 1.39 14.09
C PHE A 77 7.53 0.43 13.03
N CYS A 78 7.16 -0.80 13.39
CA CYS A 78 6.62 -1.78 12.44
C CYS A 78 5.35 -1.29 11.72
N HIS A 79 4.54 -0.47 12.39
CA HIS A 79 3.34 0.15 11.80
C HIS A 79 3.58 1.53 11.18
N SER A 80 4.82 2.02 11.19
CA SER A 80 5.17 3.25 10.48
C SER A 80 5.09 3.06 8.96
N PHE A 81 5.09 4.18 8.24
CA PHE A 81 4.83 4.20 6.79
C PHE A 81 5.75 3.26 6.00
N ILE A 82 7.06 3.29 6.25
CA ILE A 82 8.04 2.52 5.47
C ILE A 82 7.88 1.01 5.66
N PRO A 83 8.09 0.41 6.84
CA PRO A 83 8.02 -1.04 7.01
C PRO A 83 6.63 -1.62 6.69
N CYS A 84 5.55 -0.93 7.07
CA CYS A 84 4.19 -1.36 6.77
C CYS A 84 3.92 -1.38 5.25
N THR A 85 4.30 -0.31 4.54
CA THR A 85 4.07 -0.22 3.09
C THR A 85 5.04 -1.11 2.32
N SER A 86 6.28 -1.29 2.78
CA SER A 86 7.24 -2.25 2.20
C SER A 86 6.72 -3.69 2.29
N HIS A 87 6.07 -4.06 3.40
CA HIS A 87 5.41 -5.36 3.49
C HIS A 87 4.27 -5.45 2.48
N GLU A 88 3.38 -4.47 2.41
CA GLU A 88 2.31 -4.51 1.41
C GLU A 88 2.82 -4.55 -0.04
N TRP A 89 3.90 -3.82 -0.33
CA TRP A 89 4.56 -3.76 -1.64
C TRP A 89 5.12 -5.10 -2.05
N ASN A 90 5.87 -5.76 -1.15
CA ASN A 90 6.48 -7.07 -1.43
C ASN A 90 5.45 -8.19 -1.66
N TYR A 91 4.23 -8.05 -1.14
CA TYR A 91 3.13 -8.99 -1.34
C TYR A 91 2.29 -8.67 -2.58
N LEU A 92 2.60 -7.59 -3.31
CA LEU A 92 1.89 -7.31 -4.56
C LEU A 92 2.28 -8.34 -5.63
N PRO A 93 1.29 -8.93 -6.33
CA PRO A 93 1.56 -9.76 -7.48
C PRO A 93 2.36 -9.00 -8.54
N ALA A 94 3.39 -9.65 -9.11
CA ALA A 94 4.22 -9.08 -10.17
C ALA A 94 3.42 -8.41 -11.33
N PRO A 95 2.26 -8.93 -11.78
CA PRO A 95 1.47 -8.29 -12.84
C PRO A 95 0.99 -6.87 -12.53
N LEU A 96 0.82 -6.51 -11.25
CA LEU A 96 0.35 -5.17 -10.87
C LEU A 96 1.42 -4.09 -11.01
N PHE A 97 2.70 -4.45 -10.88
CA PHE A 97 3.80 -3.51 -11.13
C PHE A 97 3.84 -3.11 -12.60
N GLN A 98 3.62 -4.07 -13.49
CA GLN A 98 3.67 -3.85 -14.93
C GLN A 98 2.60 -2.86 -15.42
N LEU A 99 1.45 -2.79 -14.75
CA LEU A 99 0.39 -1.81 -15.01
C LEU A 99 0.71 -0.40 -14.48
N LEU A 100 1.51 -0.28 -13.42
CA LEU A 100 1.90 1.01 -12.82
C LEU A 100 3.13 1.64 -13.49
N THR A 101 3.96 0.82 -14.15
CA THR A 101 5.21 1.25 -14.81
C THR A 101 5.08 1.54 -16.31
N VAL A 102 3.88 1.70 -16.86
CA VAL A 102 3.73 2.11 -18.27
C VAL A 102 4.38 3.50 -18.44
N PRO A 103 5.47 3.63 -19.22
CA PRO A 103 6.01 4.94 -19.55
C PRO A 103 5.08 5.61 -20.57
N PRO A 104 5.03 6.96 -20.61
CA PRO A 104 4.39 7.68 -21.71
C PRO A 104 5.05 7.38 -23.06
#